data_AF-A0A7V9BAQ5-F1
#
_entry.id   AF-A0A7V9BAQ5-F1
#
_cell.length_a   1.000
_cell.length_b   1.000
_cell.length_c   1.000
_cell.angle_alpha   90.00
_cell.angle_beta   90.00
_cell.angle_gamma   90.00
#
_symmetry.space_group_name_H-M   'P 1'
#
loop_
_entity.id
_entity.type
_entity.pdbx_description
1 polymer ?
#
loop_
_entity_poly.entity_id
_entity_poly.type
_entity_poly.pdbx_seq_one_letter_code
_entity_poly.pdbx_strand_id
1 'polypeptide(L)'
;MTIVESVTGRPLAAGARGAVASGVYEDSLRPYITNQAGVLVALAAANERAGIYTVSVERDGFEGWLRTNVVVRQGECGVTGAHLTADLIPLTQ
;
A
#
# COMPACT_ATOMS: atom_id res chain seq x y z
N MET A 1 -0.02 2.04 4.39
CA MET A 1 0.60 2.36 3.09
C MET A 1 -0.07 3.58 2.51
N THR A 2 0.72 4.61 2.19
CA THR A 2 0.26 5.81 1.49
C THR A 2 0.37 5.59 -0.02
N ILE A 3 -0.57 6.13 -0.79
CA ILE A 3 -0.55 6.05 -2.26
C ILE A 3 -0.71 7.47 -2.78
N VAL A 4 0.23 7.93 -3.60
CA VAL A 4 0.28 9.31 -4.12
C VAL A 4 0.61 9.33 -5.60
N GLU A 5 0.22 10.40 -6.28
CA GLU A 5 0.68 10.69 -7.64
C GLU A 5 2.13 11.13 -7.60
N SER A 6 3.00 10.49 -8.38
CA SER A 6 4.45 10.78 -8.42
C SER A 6 4.79 12.22 -8.81
N VAL A 7 3.94 12.88 -9.62
CA VAL A 7 4.20 14.24 -10.14
C VAL A 7 3.74 15.33 -9.17
N THR A 8 2.55 15.17 -8.57
CA THR A 8 1.92 16.24 -7.77
C THR A 8 1.88 15.96 -6.28
N GLY A 9 2.15 14.72 -5.85
CA GLY A 9 1.96 14.26 -4.48
C GLY A 9 0.48 14.14 -4.06
N ARG A 10 -0.48 14.31 -5.00
CA ARG A 10 -1.91 14.19 -4.70
C ARG A 10 -2.21 12.80 -4.10
N PRO A 11 -2.99 12.70 -3.00
CA PRO A 11 -3.40 11.40 -2.47
C PRO A 11 -4.22 10.62 -3.51
N LEU A 12 -3.82 9.36 -3.70
CA LEU A 12 -4.44 8.43 -4.63
C LEU A 12 -4.95 7.14 -3.96
N ALA A 13 -5.05 7.09 -2.63
CA ALA A 13 -5.55 5.90 -1.95
C ALA A 13 -7.04 5.63 -2.28
N ALA A 14 -7.85 6.68 -2.43
CA ALA A 14 -9.24 6.54 -2.90
C ALA A 14 -9.28 6.05 -4.36
N GLY A 15 -9.83 4.86 -4.60
CA GLY A 15 -9.93 4.27 -5.94
C GLY A 15 -8.71 3.43 -6.36
N ALA A 16 -7.65 3.38 -5.54
CA ALA A 16 -6.59 2.39 -5.72
C ALA A 16 -7.02 1.03 -5.15
N ARG A 17 -6.52 -0.04 -5.77
CA ARG A 17 -6.66 -1.42 -5.32
C ARG A 17 -5.27 -2.06 -5.22
N GLY A 18 -5.17 -3.19 -4.54
CA GLY A 18 -3.91 -3.92 -4.44
C GLY A 18 -3.96 -5.01 -3.39
N ALA A 19 -2.85 -5.72 -3.25
CA ALA A 19 -2.72 -6.83 -2.32
C ALA A 19 -1.29 -6.96 -1.80
N VAL A 20 -1.15 -7.70 -0.70
CA VAL A 20 0.13 -8.20 -0.20
C VAL A 20 0.14 -9.71 -0.33
N ALA A 21 1.25 -10.28 -0.77
CA ALA A 21 1.43 -11.71 -0.95
C ALA A 21 2.71 -12.21 -0.30
N SER A 22 2.67 -13.39 0.32
CA SER A 22 3.81 -14.08 0.93
C SER A 22 3.62 -15.60 0.81
N GLY A 23 4.23 -16.23 -0.20
CA GLY A 23 3.99 -17.64 -0.49
C GLY A 23 2.53 -17.88 -0.90
N VAL A 24 1.82 -18.75 -0.19
CA VAL A 24 0.37 -19.01 -0.41
C VAL A 24 -0.54 -18.00 0.28
N TYR A 25 0.02 -17.09 1.08
CA TYR A 25 -0.76 -16.07 1.77
C TYR A 25 -0.99 -14.88 0.85
N GLU A 26 -2.24 -14.44 0.75
CA GLU A 26 -2.65 -13.23 0.04
C GLU A 26 -3.66 -12.46 0.88
N ASP A 27 -3.53 -11.14 0.88
CA ASP A 27 -4.47 -10.25 1.57
C ASP A 27 -4.62 -8.93 0.83
N SER A 28 -5.87 -8.52 0.59
CA SER A 28 -6.18 -7.27 -0.11
C SER A 28 -5.90 -6.05 0.76
N LEU A 29 -5.42 -4.98 0.11
CA LEU A 29 -5.37 -3.65 0.70
C LEU A 29 -6.79 -3.14 0.99
N ARG A 30 -6.99 -2.64 2.20
CA ARG A 30 -8.28 -2.12 2.71
C ARG A 30 -8.12 -0.69 3.22
N PRO A 31 -9.17 0.15 3.18
CA PRO A 31 -9.14 1.48 3.76
C PRO A 31 -8.64 1.47 5.21
N TYR A 32 -7.74 2.39 5.57
CA TYR A 32 -7.13 2.44 6.90
C TYR A 32 -7.21 3.84 7.52
N ILE A 33 -6.70 4.86 6.84
CA ILE A 33 -6.71 6.25 7.36
C ILE A 33 -7.42 7.16 6.39
N THR A 34 -8.46 7.82 6.91
CA THR A 34 -9.12 8.98 6.30
C THR A 34 -8.73 10.21 7.12
N ASN A 35 -8.31 11.29 6.45
CA ASN A 35 -7.92 12.52 7.13
C ASN A 35 -9.16 13.35 7.59
N GLN A 36 -8.92 14.46 8.30
CA GLN A 36 -10.00 15.32 8.81
C GLN A 36 -10.88 15.96 7.72
N ALA A 37 -10.37 16.05 6.48
CA ALA A 37 -11.12 16.55 5.32
C ALA A 37 -11.94 15.45 4.62
N GLY A 38 -12.00 14.23 5.16
CA GLY A 38 -12.74 13.11 4.58
C GLY A 38 -12.02 12.41 3.41
N VAL A 39 -10.74 12.71 3.17
CA VAL A 39 -9.96 12.09 2.09
C VAL A 39 -9.27 10.83 2.59
N LEU A 40 -9.49 9.70 1.91
CA LEU A 40 -8.76 8.46 2.17
C LEU A 40 -7.30 8.65 1.74
N VAL A 41 -6.37 8.50 2.68
CA VAL A 41 -4.94 8.76 2.48
C VAL A 41 -4.06 7.52 2.65
N ALA A 42 -4.55 6.47 3.33
CA ALA A 42 -3.79 5.24 3.49
C ALA A 42 -4.66 3.97 3.45
N LEU A 43 -4.06 2.90 2.91
CA LEU A 43 -4.57 1.53 2.94
C LEU A 43 -3.68 0.64 3.83
N ALA A 44 -4.23 -0.47 4.32
CA ALA A 44 -3.51 -1.48 5.11
C ALA A 44 -3.94 -2.90 4.73
N ALA A 45 -3.05 -3.86 4.99
CA ALA A 45 -3.26 -5.29 4.84
C ALA A 45 -2.35 -6.05 5.82
N ALA A 46 -2.36 -7.37 5.75
CA ALA A 46 -1.61 -8.33 6.57
C ALA A 46 -1.96 -8.37 8.05
N ASN A 47 -2.80 -7.47 8.58
CA ASN A 47 -3.26 -7.43 9.98
C ASN A 47 -2.14 -7.77 10.99
N GLU A 48 -1.01 -7.05 10.91
CA GLU A 48 0.15 -7.25 11.79
C GLU A 48 0.81 -8.63 11.69
N ARG A 49 0.69 -9.32 10.55
CA ARG A 49 1.43 -10.56 10.30
C ARG A 49 2.88 -10.24 9.90
N ALA A 50 3.83 -10.81 10.62
CA ALA A 50 5.23 -10.77 10.26
C ALA A 50 5.51 -11.68 9.04
N GLY A 51 6.45 -11.26 8.19
CA GLY A 51 6.75 -11.97 6.96
C GLY A 51 7.53 -11.12 5.95
N ILE A 52 7.80 -11.71 4.80
CA ILE A 52 8.39 -11.02 3.65
C ILE A 52 7.33 -10.97 2.56
N TYR A 53 6.95 -9.77 2.16
CA TYR A 53 5.83 -9.54 1.29
C TYR A 53 6.27 -8.99 -0.08
N THR A 54 5.52 -9.39 -1.09
CA THR A 54 5.37 -8.62 -2.33
C THR A 54 4.09 -7.81 -2.20
N VAL A 55 4.15 -6.53 -2.56
CA VAL A 55 3.03 -5.59 -2.49
C VAL A 55 2.78 -5.06 -3.89
N SER A 56 1.53 -5.17 -4.35
CA SER A 56 1.08 -4.60 -5.62
C SER A 56 0.02 -3.53 -5.38
N VAL A 57 0.04 -2.48 -6.20
CA VAL A 57 -0.97 -1.43 -6.24
C VAL A 57 -1.32 -1.12 -7.68
N GLU A 58 -2.61 -0.99 -7.94
CA GLU A 58 -3.16 -0.62 -9.23
C GLU A 58 -4.20 0.49 -9.07
N ARG A 59 -4.25 1.37 -10.06
CA ARG A 59 -5.24 2.43 -10.16
C ARG A 59 -5.39 2.83 -11.62
N ASP A 60 -6.63 2.99 -12.07
CA ASP A 60 -6.92 3.41 -13.43
C ASP A 60 -6.22 4.73 -13.78
N GLY A 61 -5.57 4.77 -14.95
CA GLY A 61 -4.79 5.90 -15.44
C GLY A 61 -3.34 5.96 -14.94
N PHE A 62 -2.88 4.96 -14.19
CA PHE A 62 -1.51 4.89 -13.66
C PHE A 62 -0.85 3.54 -13.99
N GLU A 63 0.48 3.55 -14.05
CA GLU A 63 1.26 2.31 -14.11
C GLU A 63 1.07 1.49 -12.83
N GLY A 64 1.05 0.15 -13.00
CA GLY A 64 1.03 -0.77 -11.87
C GLY A 64 2.30 -0.62 -11.03
N TRP A 65 2.14 -0.49 -9.72
CA TRP A 65 3.25 -0.39 -8.78
C TRP A 65 3.47 -1.72 -8.09
N LEU A 66 4.71 -2.18 -8.07
CA LEU A 66 5.11 -3.44 -7.44
C LEU A 66 6.34 -3.20 -6.57
N ARG A 67 6.31 -3.71 -5.35
CA ARG A 67 7.48 -3.75 -4.47
C ARG A 67 7.61 -5.11 -3.82
N THR A 68 8.75 -5.75 -4.06
CA THR A 68 9.09 -7.04 -3.46
C THR A 68 9.97 -6.84 -2.22
N ASN A 69 10.20 -7.94 -1.48
CA ASN A 69 11.10 -7.98 -0.34
C ASN A 69 10.74 -6.98 0.78
N VAL A 70 9.44 -6.70 0.97
CA VAL A 70 8.97 -5.88 2.09
C VAL A 70 9.02 -6.72 3.35
N VAL A 71 10.00 -6.46 4.22
CA VAL A 71 10.20 -7.21 5.45
C VAL A 71 9.40 -6.58 6.58
N VAL A 72 8.50 -7.35 7.17
CA VAL A 72 7.75 -7.00 8.38
C VAL A 72 8.23 -7.92 9.49
N ARG A 73 8.81 -7.34 10.55
CA ARG A 73 9.40 -8.10 11.67
C ARG A 73 8.49 -8.06 12.89
N GLN A 74 8.43 -9.18 13.60
CA GLN A 74 7.90 -9.23 14.95
C GLN A 74 8.98 -8.71 15.91
N GLY A 75 8.65 -7.65 16.65
CA GLY A 75 9.45 -7.15 17.76
C GLY A 75 8.94 -7.66 19.10
N GLU A 76 9.59 -7.23 20.19
CA GLU A 76 9.27 -7.67 21.55
C GLU A 76 7.88 -7.23 22.03
N CYS A 77 7.33 -6.14 21.48
CA CYS A 77 6.01 -5.60 21.84
C CYS A 77 4.93 -5.81 20.77
N GLY A 78 5.17 -6.69 19.80
CA GLY A 78 4.27 -6.90 18.65
C GLY A 78 4.96 -6.65 17.31
N VAL A 79 4.19 -6.64 16.23
CA VAL A 79 4.74 -6.47 14.88
C VAL A 79 4.92 -4.99 14.56
N THR A 80 6.13 -4.59 14.17
CA THR A 80 6.38 -3.25 13.64
C THR A 80 5.95 -3.23 12.18
N GLY A 81 4.80 -2.60 11.90
CA GLY A 81 4.27 -2.47 10.54
C GLY A 81 5.25 -1.74 9.61
N ALA A 82 5.33 -2.17 8.35
CA ALA A 82 6.09 -1.45 7.33
C ALA A 82 5.27 -0.26 6.80
N HIS A 83 5.77 0.95 7.01
CA HIS A 83 5.21 2.15 6.38
C HIS A 83 5.75 2.28 4.96
N LEU A 84 4.91 1.97 3.98
CA LEU A 84 5.21 2.12 2.55
C LEU A 84 4.51 3.33 1.95
N THR A 85 5.16 3.93 0.96
CA THR A 85 4.56 4.89 0.02
C THR A 85 4.67 4.30 -1.39
N ALA A 86 3.57 4.26 -2.13
CA ALA A 86 3.57 4.04 -3.57
C ALA A 86 3.42 5.36 -4.31
N ASP A 87 4.44 5.70 -5.09
CA ASP A 87 4.46 6.86 -5.98
C ASP A 87 4.02 6.39 -7.37
N LEU A 88 2.73 6.58 -7.69
CA LEU A 88 2.16 6.10 -8.94
C LEU A 88 2.51 7.02 -10.10
N ILE A 89 2.98 6.43 -11.20
CA ILE A 89 3.33 7.14 -12.43
C ILE A 89 2.09 7.20 -13.33
N PRO A 90 1.61 8.39 -13.74
CA PRO A 90 0.51 8.50 -14.69
C PRO A 90 0.88 7.86 -16.03
N LEU A 91 -0.07 7.13 -16.64
CA LEU A 91 0.10 6.68 -18.01
C LEU A 91 0.09 7.89 -18.93
N THR A 92 1.10 8.03 -19.78
CA THR A 92 1.13 9.07 -20.81
C THR A 92 0.05 8.73 -21.84
N GLN A 93 -0.88 9.66 -22.08
CA GLN A 93 -1.84 9.56 -23.19
C GLN A 93 -1.26 10.18 -24.46
#